data_AF-A0A538L744-F1
#
_entry.id   AF-A0A538L744-F1
#
_cell.length_a   1.000
_cell.length_b   1.000
_cell.length_c   1.000
_cell.angle_alpha   90.00
_cell.angle_beta   90.00
_cell.angle_gamma   90.00
#
_symmetry.space_group_name_H-M   'P 1'
#
loop_
_entity.id
_entity.type
_entity.pdbx_description
1 polymer ?
#
loop_
_entity_poly.entity_id
_entity_poly.type
_entity_poly.pdbx_seq_one_letter_code
_entity_poly.pdbx_strand_id
1 'polypeptide(L)' 'MHFHPPSIDPGVIALVWAVALGAFIYFGLLAVGSSGAFAIVIAMVSAAGIWLFVRARGDSA' A
#
# COMPACT_ATOMS: atom_id res chain seq x y z
N MET A 1 30.51 16.43 -6.79
CA MET A 1 29.52 16.11 -5.74
C MET A 1 28.55 15.08 -6.32
N HIS A 2 28.67 13.81 -5.93
CA HIS A 2 27.75 12.75 -6.32
C HIS A 2 26.59 12.78 -5.33
N PHE A 3 25.43 13.32 -5.74
CA PHE A 3 24.22 13.25 -4.93
C PHE A 3 23.72 11.81 -4.98
N HIS A 4 24.04 11.00 -3.97
CA HIS A 4 23.15 9.91 -3.65
C HIS A 4 21.87 10.57 -3.12
N PRO A 5 20.72 10.45 -3.81
CA PRO A 5 19.47 10.85 -3.20
C PRO A 5 19.34 10.07 -1.88
N PRO A 6 18.84 10.68 -0.80
CA PRO A 6 18.64 9.98 0.45
C PRO A 6 17.79 8.74 0.17
N SER A 7 18.36 7.55 0.39
CA SER A 7 17.65 6.30 0.19
C SER A 7 16.64 6.15 1.32
N ILE A 8 15.41 6.59 1.07
CA ILE A 8 14.30 6.29 1.97
C ILE A 8 14.11 4.77 1.97
N ASP A 9 13.96 4.18 3.17
CA ASP A 9 13.73 2.75 3.34
C ASP A 9 12.57 2.29 2.42
N PRO A 10 12.78 1.29 1.55
CA PRO A 10 11.76 0.77 0.66
C PRO A 10 10.47 0.36 1.38
N GLY A 11 10.57 -0.12 2.62
CA GLY A 11 9.43 -0.46 3.47
C GLY A 11 8.61 0.77 3.89
N VAL A 12 9.23 1.93 4.07
CA VAL A 12 8.54 3.20 4.36
C VAL A 12 7.79 3.69 3.12
N ILE A 13 8.42 3.64 1.95
CA ILE A 13 7.76 3.98 0.68
C ILE A 13 6.57 3.04 0.44
N ALA A 14 6.75 1.74 0.68
CA ALA A 14 5.69 0.76 0.55
C ALA A 14 4.52 1.01 1.51
N LEU A 15 4.78 1.47 2.73
CA LEU A 15 3.73 1.82 3.70
C LEU A 15 2.88 2.99 3.20
N VAL A 16 3.51 4.03 2.65
CA VAL A 16 2.79 5.17 2.05
C VAL A 16 1.89 4.69 0.90
N TRP A 17 2.41 3.84 0.02
CA TRP A 17 1.63 3.27 -1.08
C TRP A 17 0.54 2.30 -0.61
N ALA A 18 0.76 1.54 0.47
CA ALA A 18 -0.26 0.69 1.07
C ALA A 18 -1.46 1.50 1.57
N VAL A 19 -1.22 2.63 2.24
CA VAL A 19 -2.27 3.54 2.68
C VAL A 19 -2.99 4.16 1.49
N ALA A 20 -2.25 4.65 0.50
CA ALA A 20 -2.82 5.25 -0.71
C ALA A 20 -3.70 4.23 -1.47
N LEU A 21 -3.21 3.00 -1.64
CA LEU A 21 -3.94 1.92 -2.31
C LEU A 21 -5.20 1.52 -1.51
N GLY A 22 -5.08 1.36 -0.20
CA GLY A 22 -6.21 1.03 0.66
C GLY A 22 -7.32 2.09 0.59
N ALA A 23 -6.95 3.37 0.65
CA ALA A 23 -7.88 4.48 0.48
C ALA A 23 -8.54 4.47 -0.91
N PHE A 24 -7.75 4.29 -1.97
CA PHE A 24 -8.25 4.22 -3.34
C PHE A 24 -9.28 3.08 -3.52
N ILE A 25 -8.97 1.89 -3.01
CA ILE A 25 -9.86 0.72 -3.09
C ILE A 25 -11.12 0.95 -2.27
N TYR A 26 -11.00 1.47 -1.05
CA TYR A 26 -12.15 1.71 -0.17
C TYR A 26 -13.15 2.68 -0.82
N PHE A 27 -12.69 3.86 -1.23
CA PHE A 27 -13.56 4.86 -1.87
C PHE A 27 -14.06 4.39 -3.24
N GLY A 28 -13.24 3.67 -4.01
CA GLY A 28 -13.65 3.07 -5.28
C GLY A 28 -14.79 2.06 -5.10
N LEU A 29 -14.69 1.17 -4.11
CA LEU A 29 -15.74 0.19 -3.81
C LEU A 29 -17.03 0.85 -3.32
N LEU A 30 -16.93 1.89 -2.49
CA LEU A 30 -18.10 2.68 -2.09
C LEU A 30 -18.75 3.39 -3.28
N ALA A 31 -17.96 3.93 -4.21
CA ALA A 31 -18.47 4.63 -5.39
C ALA A 31 -19.25 3.69 -6.34
N VAL A 32 -18.91 2.39 -6.37
CA VAL A 32 -19.61 1.37 -7.17
C VAL A 32 -20.81 0.77 -6.41
N GLY A 33 -21.12 1.26 -5.20
CA GLY A 33 -22.27 0.83 -4.42
C GLY A 33 -22.04 -0.44 -3.60
N SER A 34 -20.78 -0.81 -3.34
CA SER A 34 -20.45 -1.92 -2.45
C SER A 34 -20.78 -1.61 -0.99
N SER A 35 -20.92 -2.65 -0.16
CA SER A 35 -21.15 -2.46 1.27
C SER A 35 -19.87 -1.96 1.96
N GLY A 36 -20.03 -1.08 2.96
CA GLY A 36 -18.88 -0.54 3.70
C GLY A 36 -18.05 -1.62 4.40
N ALA A 37 -18.71 -2.69 4.88
CA ALA A 37 -18.04 -3.84 5.49
C ALA A 37 -17.19 -4.62 4.48
N PHE A 38 -17.67 -4.82 3.26
CA PHE A 38 -16.88 -5.45 2.21
C PHE A 38 -15.72 -4.55 1.78
N ALA A 39 -16.00 -3.27 1.55
CA ALA A 39 -15.00 -2.29 1.12
C ALA A 39 -13.82 -2.19 2.09
N ILE A 40 -14.08 -2.13 3.41
CA ILE A 40 -13.00 -2.01 4.39
C ILE A 40 -12.14 -3.27 4.48
N VAL A 41 -12.75 -4.46 4.39
CA VAL A 41 -12.01 -5.73 4.42
C VAL A 41 -11.08 -5.84 3.21
N ILE A 42 -11.60 -5.56 2.01
CA ILE A 42 -10.79 -5.64 0.79
C ILE A 42 -9.66 -4.60 0.82
N ALA A 43 -9.95 -3.37 1.23
CA ALA A 43 -8.94 -2.32 1.38
C ALA A 43 -7.81 -2.74 2.34
N MET A 44 -8.15 -3.31 3.51
CA MET A 44 -7.15 -3.77 4.49
C MET A 44 -6.32 -4.94 3.95
N VAL A 45 -6.94 -5.91 3.30
CA VAL A 45 -6.21 -7.07 2.72
C VAL A 45 -5.26 -6.60 1.62
N SER A 46 -5.69 -5.70 0.74
CA SER A 46 -4.83 -5.15 -0.31
C SER A 46 -3.68 -4.30 0.24
N ALA A 47 -3.95 -3.45 1.23
CA ALA A 47 -2.91 -2.64 1.88
C ALA A 47 -1.89 -3.49 2.62
N ALA A 48 -2.33 -4.49 3.39
CA ALA A 48 -1.45 -5.44 4.05
C ALA A 48 -0.64 -6.26 3.03
N GLY A 49 -1.27 -6.70 1.94
CA GLY A 49 -0.63 -7.49 0.90
C GLY A 49 0.55 -6.77 0.23
N ILE A 50 0.36 -5.52 -0.22
CA ILE A 50 1.45 -4.77 -0.86
C ILE A 50 2.57 -4.44 0.15
N TRP A 51 2.21 -4.06 1.38
CA TRP A 51 3.19 -3.72 2.41
C TRP A 51 4.05 -4.92 2.80
N LEU A 52 3.40 -6.07 3.08
CA LEU A 52 4.09 -7.31 3.40
C LEU A 52 4.92 -7.82 2.22
N PHE A 53 4.43 -7.70 0.98
CA PHE A 53 5.15 -8.12 -0.21
C PHE A 53 6.49 -7.37 -0.35
N VAL A 54 6.47 -6.04 -0.24
CA VAL A 54 7.71 -5.25 -0.31
C VAL A 54 8.59 -5.53 0.90
N ARG A 55 8.02 -5.69 2.10
CA ARG A 55 8.82 -5.97 3.29
C ARG A 55 9.52 -7.33 3.22
N ALA A 56 8.87 -8.34 2.65
CA ALA A 56 9.43 -9.68 2.51
C ALA A 56 10.42 -9.82 1.36
N ARG A 57 10.32 -8.99 0.31
CA ARG A 57 11.18 -9.06 -0.89
C ARG A 57 12.18 -7.92 -1.05
N GLY A 58 12.12 -6.89 -0.21
CA GLY A 58 12.99 -5.71 -0.30
C GLY A 58 14.48 -6.00 -0.13
N ASP A 59 14.83 -7.10 0.54
CA ASP A 59 16.24 -7.52 0.74
C ASP A 59 16.78 -8.42 -0.38
N SER A 60 15.96 -8.80 -1.38
CA SER A 60 16.30 -9.80 -2.40
C SER A 60 16.61 -9.22 -3.80
N ALA A 61 16.84 -7.91 -3.91
CA ALA A 61 17.08 -7.21 -5.17
C ALA A 61 18.49 -6.61 -5.25
#